data_AF-A0A7S2HJN0-F1
#
_entry.id   AF-A0A7S2HJN0-F1
#
_cell.length_a   1.000
_cell.length_b   1.000
_cell.length_c   1.000
_cell.angle_alpha   90.00
_cell.angle_beta   90.00
_cell.angle_gamma   90.00
#
_symmetry.space_group_name_H-M   'P 1'
#
loop_
_entity.id
_entity.type
_entity.pdbx_description
1 polymer ?
#
loop_
_entity_poly.entity_id
_entity_poly.type
_entity_poly.pdbx_seq_one_letter_code
_entity_poly.pdbx_strand_id
1 'polypeptide(L)'
;LATLDDERAVLRSLGRNGQQGPAVAHTVVQILALTSAQQQANRCLRFGVRLQKSLEALASPGASTEDLRTAESVMESLAEQLTARRVHGSLDPSSGVDVDPRLLAFEWLFGKGLLKQEQLDMVESFARSAEQGHSKVKQMLMGGGKTHVISPLLQLHLCKKGRLLVQVVPEALMAQTLSLTKSLFCHFLAMPVFGFD
;
A
#
# COMPACT_ATOMS: atom_id res chain seq x y z
N LEU A 1 8.02 -19.20 -0.58
CA LEU A 1 7.33 -20.23 -1.40
C LEU A 1 6.66 -21.30 -0.52
N ALA A 2 7.31 -21.88 0.49
CA ALA A 2 6.67 -22.85 1.41
C ALA A 2 5.60 -22.25 2.36
N THR A 3 5.63 -20.95 2.62
CA THR A 3 4.67 -20.23 3.50
C THR A 3 3.41 -19.73 2.79
N LEU A 4 3.41 -19.70 1.46
CA LEU A 4 2.23 -19.33 0.66
C LEU A 4 1.20 -20.48 0.64
N ASP A 5 1.65 -21.73 0.79
CA ASP A 5 0.75 -22.89 0.82
C ASP A 5 -0.02 -22.99 2.15
N ASP A 6 0.58 -22.57 3.26
CA ASP A 6 -0.08 -22.47 4.57
C ASP A 6 -1.11 -21.33 4.61
N GLU A 7 -0.84 -20.21 3.93
CA GLU A 7 -1.79 -19.09 3.85
C GLU A 7 -2.93 -19.36 2.86
N ARG A 8 -2.65 -20.08 1.77
CA ARG A 8 -3.68 -20.70 0.93
C ARG A 8 -4.53 -21.67 1.74
N ALA A 9 -3.94 -22.40 2.69
CA ALA A 9 -4.69 -23.26 3.61
C ALA A 9 -5.56 -22.44 4.59
N VAL A 10 -5.11 -21.27 5.05
CA VAL A 10 -5.92 -20.36 5.88
C VAL A 10 -7.09 -19.76 5.10
N LEU A 11 -6.88 -19.30 3.86
CA LEU A 11 -7.94 -18.84 2.96
C LEU A 11 -8.92 -19.98 2.60
N ARG A 12 -8.43 -21.22 2.47
CA ARG A 12 -9.29 -22.42 2.35
C ARG A 12 -10.03 -22.72 3.66
N SER A 13 -9.44 -22.44 4.81
CA SER A 13 -10.04 -22.70 6.14
C SER A 13 -11.12 -21.69 6.55
N LEU A 14 -11.11 -20.49 5.96
CA LEU A 14 -12.25 -19.55 6.00
C LEU A 14 -13.49 -20.10 5.25
N GLY A 15 -13.32 -21.19 4.48
CA GLY A 15 -14.39 -22.02 3.92
C GLY A 15 -14.83 -23.18 4.82
N ARG A 16 -14.74 -23.03 6.15
CA ARG A 16 -15.25 -24.05 7.09
C ARG A 16 -16.78 -24.25 7.06
N ASN A 17 -17.51 -23.48 6.26
CA ASN A 17 -18.82 -23.86 5.74
C ASN A 17 -18.71 -24.08 4.23
N GLY A 18 -19.12 -25.28 3.80
CA GLY A 18 -18.80 -25.90 2.51
C GLY A 18 -18.94 -25.00 1.27
N GLN A 19 -18.07 -25.26 0.29
CA GLN A 19 -18.13 -24.81 -1.11
C GLN A 19 -18.14 -23.29 -1.41
N GLN A 20 -18.37 -22.40 -0.42
CA GLN A 20 -18.52 -20.95 -0.64
C GLN A 20 -17.30 -20.10 -0.23
N GLY A 21 -16.47 -20.55 0.72
CA GLY A 21 -15.30 -19.80 1.21
C GLY A 21 -14.31 -19.31 0.14
N PRO A 22 -13.87 -20.16 -0.81
CA PRO A 22 -12.99 -19.72 -1.89
C PRO A 22 -13.66 -18.72 -2.84
N ALA A 23 -14.97 -18.86 -3.08
CA ALA A 23 -15.74 -17.94 -3.92
C ALA A 23 -15.90 -16.56 -3.25
N VAL A 24 -16.13 -16.52 -1.95
CA VAL A 24 -16.20 -15.26 -1.18
C VAL A 24 -14.84 -14.55 -1.18
N ALA A 25 -13.75 -15.28 -0.90
CA ALA A 25 -12.40 -14.70 -0.92
C ALA A 25 -12.05 -14.13 -2.30
N HIS A 26 -12.36 -14.87 -3.38
CA HIS A 26 -12.17 -14.40 -4.74
C HIS A 26 -13.00 -13.14 -5.04
N THR A 27 -14.26 -13.11 -4.62
CA THR A 27 -15.14 -11.94 -4.78
C THR A 27 -14.60 -10.72 -4.04
N VAL A 28 -14.10 -10.89 -2.81
CA VAL A 28 -13.47 -9.80 -2.03
C VAL A 28 -12.24 -9.25 -2.74
N VAL A 29 -11.38 -10.12 -3.28
CA VAL A 29 -10.20 -9.70 -4.07
C VAL A 29 -10.62 -8.89 -5.29
N GLN A 30 -11.63 -9.35 -6.02
CA GLN A 30 -12.16 -8.61 -7.18
C GLN A 30 -12.73 -7.24 -6.78
N ILE A 31 -13.49 -7.17 -5.68
CA ILE A 31 -14.03 -5.90 -5.16
C ILE A 31 -12.90 -4.95 -4.75
N LEU A 32 -11.87 -5.45 -4.06
CA LEU A 32 -10.70 -4.66 -3.68
C LEU A 32 -9.93 -4.16 -4.91
N ALA A 33 -9.82 -5.00 -5.96
CA ALA A 33 -9.14 -4.62 -7.19
C ALA A 33 -9.90 -3.50 -7.92
N LEU A 34 -11.22 -3.64 -8.05
CA LEU A 34 -12.09 -2.64 -8.67
C LEU A 34 -12.09 -1.32 -7.88
N THR A 35 -12.23 -1.38 -6.56
CA THR A 35 -12.25 -0.17 -5.72
C THR A 35 -10.87 0.50 -5.66
N SER A 36 -9.77 -0.25 -5.68
CA SER A 36 -8.42 0.29 -5.81
C SER A 36 -8.20 0.98 -7.16
N ALA A 37 -8.69 0.38 -8.26
CA ALA A 37 -8.68 1.02 -9.58
C ALA A 37 -9.51 2.31 -9.60
N GLN A 38 -10.70 2.31 -8.97
CA GLN A 38 -11.51 3.52 -8.81
C GLN A 38 -10.77 4.62 -8.03
N GLN A 39 -10.04 4.26 -6.96
CA GLN A 39 -9.22 5.22 -6.22
C GLN A 39 -8.10 5.82 -7.08
N GLN A 40 -7.48 5.04 -7.98
CA GLN A 40 -6.50 5.55 -8.94
C GLN A 40 -7.15 6.52 -9.93
N ALA A 41 -8.28 6.15 -10.52
CA ALA A 41 -9.03 7.02 -11.44
C ALA A 41 -9.42 8.36 -10.76
N ASN A 42 -9.94 8.29 -9.53
CA ASN A 42 -10.29 9.48 -8.74
C ASN A 42 -9.07 10.36 -8.41
N ARG A 43 -7.86 9.77 -8.26
CA ARG A 43 -6.63 10.55 -8.10
C ARG A 43 -6.23 11.23 -9.40
N CYS A 44 -6.27 10.54 -10.53
CA CYS A 44 -6.01 11.14 -11.85
C CYS A 44 -6.97 12.30 -12.13
N LEU A 45 -8.27 12.14 -11.87
CA LEU A 45 -9.25 13.22 -12.03
C LEU A 45 -8.94 14.43 -11.15
N ARG A 46 -8.58 14.22 -9.87
CA ARG A 46 -8.20 15.31 -8.97
C ARG A 46 -6.96 16.06 -9.46
N PHE A 47 -5.95 15.35 -9.96
CA PHE A 47 -4.79 15.99 -10.57
C PHE A 47 -5.14 16.71 -11.88
N GLY A 48 -6.03 16.15 -12.71
CA GLY A 48 -6.52 16.80 -13.93
C GLY A 48 -7.22 18.13 -13.64
N VAL A 49 -8.12 18.16 -12.64
CA VAL A 49 -8.79 19.41 -12.21
C VAL A 49 -7.77 20.41 -11.65
N ARG A 50 -6.75 19.96 -10.92
CA ARG A 50 -5.67 20.83 -10.45
C ARG A 50 -4.85 21.40 -11.61
N LEU A 51 -4.51 20.57 -12.60
CA LEU A 51 -3.76 20.99 -13.78
C LEU A 51 -4.54 22.04 -14.57
N GLN A 52 -5.85 21.82 -14.76
CA GLN A 52 -6.72 22.80 -15.41
C GLN A 52 -6.64 24.17 -14.73
N LYS A 53 -6.79 24.21 -13.40
CA LYS A 53 -6.69 25.46 -12.62
C LYS A 53 -5.32 26.13 -12.73
N SER A 54 -4.24 25.33 -12.70
CA SER A 54 -2.88 25.84 -12.87
C SER A 54 -2.65 26.41 -14.28
N LEU A 55 -3.24 25.81 -15.31
CA LEU A 55 -3.18 26.32 -16.68
C LEU A 55 -4.02 27.60 -16.86
N GLU A 56 -5.19 27.69 -16.23
CA GLU A 56 -6.00 28.92 -16.21
C GLU A 56 -5.28 30.09 -15.53
N ALA A 57 -4.57 29.82 -14.43
CA ALA A 57 -3.72 30.81 -13.77
C ALA A 57 -2.56 31.25 -14.68
N LEU A 58 -1.90 30.30 -15.36
CA LEU A 58 -0.82 30.60 -16.30
C LEU A 58 -1.29 31.37 -17.55
N ALA A 59 -2.54 31.17 -17.97
CA ALA A 59 -3.15 31.89 -19.09
C ALA A 59 -3.61 33.31 -18.70
N SER A 60 -3.63 33.64 -17.41
CA SER A 60 -4.08 34.95 -16.91
C SER A 60 -3.04 36.04 -17.20
N PRO A 61 -3.46 37.29 -17.49
CA PRO A 61 -2.53 38.41 -17.68
C PRO A 61 -1.70 38.63 -16.42
N GLY A 62 -0.36 38.62 -16.55
CA GLY A 62 0.54 38.78 -15.40
C GLY A 62 1.03 37.46 -14.76
N ALA A 63 0.83 36.32 -15.44
CA ALA A 63 1.35 35.03 -15.00
C ALA A 63 2.86 35.09 -14.72
N SER A 64 3.25 34.44 -13.63
CA SER A 64 4.62 34.42 -13.12
C SER A 64 5.36 33.13 -13.49
N THR A 65 6.69 33.14 -13.35
CA THR A 65 7.50 31.91 -13.44
C THR A 65 7.11 30.87 -12.39
N GLU A 66 6.53 31.29 -11.27
CA GLU A 66 6.05 30.39 -10.21
C GLU A 66 4.79 29.63 -10.65
N ASP A 67 3.89 30.27 -11.39
CA ASP A 67 2.71 29.63 -11.98
C ASP A 67 3.12 28.55 -12.99
N LEU A 68 4.15 28.82 -13.80
CA LEU A 68 4.71 27.83 -14.74
C LEU A 68 5.26 26.61 -14.00
N ARG A 69 6.11 26.82 -12.98
CA ARG A 69 6.67 25.73 -12.17
C ARG A 69 5.59 24.91 -11.47
N THR A 70 4.53 25.57 -11.01
CA THR A 70 3.38 24.90 -10.41
C THR A 70 2.67 24.02 -11.44
N ALA A 71 2.41 24.53 -12.64
CA ALA A 71 1.79 23.76 -13.72
C ALA A 71 2.65 22.56 -14.15
N GLU A 72 3.96 22.74 -14.30
CA GLU A 72 4.92 21.67 -14.60
C GLU A 72 4.89 20.57 -13.53
N SER A 73 4.97 20.94 -12.24
CA SER A 73 4.94 19.98 -11.14
C SER A 73 3.63 19.18 -11.09
N VAL A 74 2.49 19.84 -11.34
CA VAL A 74 1.18 19.16 -11.39
C VAL A 74 1.07 18.25 -12.62
N MET A 75 1.62 18.66 -13.76
CA MET A 75 1.66 17.87 -14.98
C MET A 75 2.48 16.59 -14.79
N GLU A 76 3.68 16.71 -14.21
CA GLU A 76 4.55 15.57 -13.89
C GLU A 76 3.83 14.59 -12.94
N SER A 77 3.21 15.12 -11.87
CA SER A 77 2.42 14.30 -10.95
C SER A 77 1.26 13.58 -11.64
N LEU A 78 0.55 14.23 -12.57
CA LEU A 78 -0.54 13.60 -13.33
C LEU A 78 0.00 12.51 -14.26
N ALA A 79 1.10 12.79 -14.97
CA ALA A 79 1.76 11.83 -15.86
C ALA A 79 2.21 10.58 -15.10
N GLU A 80 2.79 10.75 -13.91
CA GLU A 80 3.13 9.64 -13.01
C GLU A 80 1.88 8.80 -12.65
N GLN A 81 0.75 9.43 -12.30
CA GLN A 81 -0.46 8.68 -11.94
C GLN A 81 -1.09 7.92 -13.12
N LEU A 82 -1.04 8.50 -14.33
CA LEU A 82 -1.58 7.91 -15.55
C LEU A 82 -0.72 6.75 -16.06
N THR A 83 0.60 6.82 -15.87
CA THR A 83 1.55 5.78 -16.29
C THR A 83 1.79 4.73 -15.19
N ALA A 84 1.36 4.99 -13.96
CA ALA A 84 1.50 4.06 -12.85
C ALA A 84 0.78 2.73 -13.12
N ARG A 85 1.54 1.64 -13.00
CA ARG A 85 1.05 0.27 -13.14
C ARG A 85 1.27 -0.50 -11.85
N ARG A 86 0.33 -1.39 -11.52
CA ARG A 86 0.49 -2.30 -10.38
C ARG A 86 1.56 -3.33 -10.70
N VAL A 87 2.49 -3.50 -9.77
CA VAL A 87 3.65 -4.39 -9.93
C VAL A 87 3.50 -5.71 -9.17
N HIS A 88 2.57 -5.79 -8.21
CA HIS A 88 2.24 -7.05 -7.54
C HIS A 88 0.97 -7.66 -8.14
N GLY A 89 1.16 -8.83 -8.74
CA GLY A 89 0.11 -9.67 -9.30
C GLY A 89 -0.17 -9.48 -10.79
N SER A 90 -0.94 -10.41 -11.35
CA SER A 90 -1.23 -10.50 -12.77
C SER A 90 -2.72 -10.71 -13.02
N LEU A 91 -3.18 -10.27 -14.19
CA LEU A 91 -4.49 -10.63 -14.70
C LEU A 91 -4.31 -11.90 -15.51
N ASP A 92 -4.79 -13.02 -14.99
CA ASP A 92 -4.92 -14.26 -15.74
C ASP A 92 -6.34 -14.30 -16.35
N PRO A 93 -6.47 -14.31 -17.69
CA PRO A 93 -7.77 -14.39 -18.36
C PRO A 93 -8.61 -15.61 -17.96
N SER A 94 -7.96 -16.68 -17.47
CA SER A 94 -8.60 -17.95 -17.15
C SER A 94 -8.94 -18.12 -15.66
N SER A 95 -8.16 -17.49 -14.76
CA SER A 95 -8.27 -17.66 -13.31
C SER A 95 -8.58 -16.38 -12.53
N GLY A 96 -8.62 -15.23 -13.21
CA GLY A 96 -8.97 -13.94 -12.61
C GLY A 96 -7.75 -13.12 -12.17
N VAL A 97 -7.88 -12.42 -11.04
CA VAL A 97 -6.85 -11.53 -10.52
C VAL A 97 -5.92 -12.34 -9.59
N ASP A 98 -4.72 -12.70 -10.06
CA ASP A 98 -3.69 -13.34 -9.24
C ASP A 98 -2.85 -12.27 -8.54
N VAL A 99 -3.38 -11.76 -7.42
CA VAL A 99 -2.75 -10.71 -6.61
C VAL A 99 -2.75 -11.17 -5.15
N ASP A 100 -1.67 -10.89 -4.40
CA ASP A 100 -1.66 -11.10 -2.96
C ASP A 100 -2.72 -10.19 -2.30
N PRO A 101 -3.78 -10.74 -1.68
CA PRO A 101 -4.87 -9.95 -1.13
C PRO A 101 -4.40 -8.95 -0.06
N ARG A 102 -3.28 -9.21 0.62
CA ARG A 102 -2.70 -8.32 1.64
C ARG A 102 -2.14 -7.04 1.02
N LEU A 103 -1.44 -7.17 -0.10
CA LEU A 103 -0.87 -6.03 -0.80
C LEU A 103 -1.97 -5.16 -1.42
N LEU A 104 -3.01 -5.81 -1.95
CA LEU A 104 -4.17 -5.11 -2.49
C LEU A 104 -5.00 -4.41 -1.41
N ALA A 105 -5.24 -5.07 -0.28
CA ALA A 105 -5.88 -4.46 0.88
C ALA A 105 -5.04 -3.28 1.41
N PHE A 106 -3.72 -3.43 1.48
CA PHE A 106 -2.83 -2.34 1.88
C PHE A 106 -2.91 -1.13 0.94
N GLU A 107 -2.85 -1.34 -0.38
CA GLU A 107 -3.03 -0.27 -1.36
C GLU A 107 -4.35 0.47 -1.17
N TRP A 108 -5.44 -0.27 -0.99
CA TRP A 108 -6.78 0.29 -0.82
C TRP A 108 -6.92 1.08 0.48
N LEU A 109 -6.40 0.55 1.59
CA LEU A 109 -6.43 1.20 2.92
C LEU A 109 -5.58 2.45 2.94
N PHE A 110 -4.39 2.39 2.35
CA PHE A 110 -3.44 3.48 2.39
C PHE A 110 -3.86 4.63 1.45
N GLY A 111 -4.45 4.31 0.30
CA GLY A 111 -5.09 5.28 -0.61
C GLY A 111 -4.17 6.34 -1.22
N LYS A 112 -2.85 6.28 -1.02
CA LYS A 112 -1.89 7.28 -1.52
C LYS A 112 -1.22 6.93 -2.85
N GLY A 113 -1.36 5.71 -3.34
CA GLY A 113 -0.46 5.21 -4.38
C GLY A 113 -0.68 3.75 -4.71
N LEU A 114 -0.25 3.37 -5.91
CA LEU A 114 0.16 1.98 -6.13
C LEU A 114 1.51 1.76 -5.44
N LEU A 115 1.75 0.52 -5.00
CA LEU A 115 3.05 0.13 -4.44
C LEU A 115 4.11 0.13 -5.55
N LYS A 116 5.30 0.63 -5.21
CA LYS A 116 6.47 0.62 -6.11
C LYS A 116 7.24 -0.68 -5.95
N GLN A 117 7.87 -1.17 -7.02
CA GLN A 117 8.65 -2.40 -7.00
C GLN A 117 9.76 -2.36 -5.92
N GLU A 118 10.47 -1.24 -5.83
CA GLU A 118 11.53 -1.02 -4.83
C GLU A 118 11.05 -1.18 -3.37
N GLN A 119 9.78 -0.85 -3.10
CA GLN A 119 9.19 -1.01 -1.78
C GLN A 119 8.94 -2.49 -1.47
N LEU A 120 8.44 -3.25 -2.46
CA LEU A 120 8.21 -4.68 -2.34
C LEU A 120 9.52 -5.44 -2.18
N ASP A 121 10.50 -5.16 -3.03
CA ASP A 121 11.83 -5.76 -2.98
C ASP A 121 12.48 -5.54 -1.60
N MET A 122 12.29 -4.34 -1.05
CA MET A 122 12.79 -4.01 0.28
C MET A 122 12.10 -4.83 1.38
N VAL A 123 10.77 -4.89 1.36
CA VAL A 123 9.98 -5.66 2.32
C VAL A 123 10.35 -7.14 2.27
N GLU A 124 10.44 -7.73 1.07
CA GLU A 124 10.84 -9.13 0.90
C GLU A 124 12.25 -9.37 1.44
N SER A 125 13.19 -8.47 1.12
CA SER A 125 14.56 -8.55 1.61
C SER A 125 14.67 -8.53 3.14
N PHE A 126 13.85 -7.74 3.82
CA PHE A 126 13.79 -7.70 5.29
C PHE A 126 13.08 -8.95 5.84
N ALA A 127 11.97 -9.34 5.24
CA ALA A 127 11.20 -10.51 5.66
C ALA A 127 12.06 -11.78 5.61
N ARG A 128 12.81 -11.98 4.51
CA ARG A 128 13.71 -13.12 4.35
C ARG A 128 14.82 -13.15 5.40
N SER A 129 15.44 -12.00 5.69
CA SER A 129 16.46 -11.92 6.76
C SER A 129 15.86 -12.21 8.14
N ALA A 130 14.67 -11.69 8.44
CA ALA A 130 13.98 -11.97 9.70
C ALA A 130 13.61 -13.45 9.85
N GLU A 131 13.17 -14.12 8.77
CA GLU A 131 12.90 -15.56 8.77
C GLU A 131 14.15 -16.41 8.99
N GLN A 132 15.32 -15.92 8.60
CA GLN A 132 16.62 -16.54 8.84
C GLN A 132 17.23 -16.18 10.21
N GLY A 133 16.55 -15.36 11.03
CA GLY A 133 17.08 -14.89 12.31
C GLY A 133 18.24 -13.89 12.18
N HIS A 134 18.36 -13.22 11.03
CA HIS A 134 19.40 -12.25 10.75
C HIS A 134 18.88 -10.81 10.90
N SER A 135 19.69 -9.98 11.55
CA SER A 135 19.48 -8.53 11.59
C SER A 135 19.79 -7.90 10.23
N LYS A 136 19.00 -6.91 9.83
CA LYS A 136 19.21 -6.16 8.60
C LYS A 136 18.96 -4.67 8.83
N VAL A 137 19.75 -3.84 8.16
CA VAL A 137 19.60 -2.39 8.16
C VAL A 137 19.63 -1.91 6.71
N LYS A 138 18.78 -0.93 6.37
CA LYS A 138 18.81 -0.28 5.06
C LYS A 138 18.59 1.21 5.24
N GLN A 139 19.50 2.01 4.71
CA GLN A 139 19.33 3.45 4.62
C GLN A 139 18.32 3.76 3.51
N MET A 140 17.32 4.57 3.83
CA MET A 140 16.33 5.04 2.85
C MET A 140 16.36 6.56 2.76
N LEU A 141 16.20 7.06 1.54
CA LEU A 141 16.00 8.48 1.28
C LEU A 141 14.78 9.02 2.05
N MET A 142 14.83 10.31 2.43
CA MET A 142 13.68 11.00 3.01
C MET A 142 12.53 11.00 2.00
N GLY A 143 11.29 10.82 2.47
CA GLY A 143 10.12 10.64 1.59
C GLY A 143 9.94 9.24 0.99
N GLY A 144 10.90 8.32 1.13
CA GLY A 144 10.82 6.95 0.58
C GLY A 144 9.75 6.03 1.19
N GLY A 145 8.86 6.54 2.04
CA GLY A 145 7.76 5.76 2.61
C GLY A 145 8.13 4.87 3.80
N LYS A 146 9.23 5.15 4.51
CA LYS A 146 9.69 4.39 5.70
C LYS A 146 8.56 4.04 6.69
N THR A 147 7.98 5.07 7.31
CA THR A 147 6.94 4.92 8.34
C THR A 147 5.57 4.61 7.76
N HIS A 148 5.33 5.01 6.50
CA HIS A 148 4.00 5.01 5.92
C HIS A 148 3.71 3.81 5.02
N VAL A 149 4.75 3.18 4.46
CA VAL A 149 4.63 2.08 3.49
C VAL A 149 5.44 0.88 3.97
N ILE A 150 6.76 1.03 4.12
CA ILE A 150 7.65 -0.09 4.42
C ILE A 150 7.35 -0.71 5.78
N SER A 151 7.27 0.11 6.83
CA SER A 151 7.01 -0.39 8.18
C SER A 151 5.64 -1.10 8.29
N PRO A 152 4.52 -0.50 7.84
CA PRO A 152 3.25 -1.21 7.80
C PRO A 152 3.26 -2.50 6.96
N LEU A 153 3.90 -2.50 5.79
CA LEU A 153 4.00 -3.72 4.98
C LEU A 153 4.80 -4.82 5.68
N LEU A 154 5.89 -4.47 6.36
CA LEU A 154 6.64 -5.41 7.19
C LEU A 154 5.79 -5.95 8.34
N GLN A 155 4.98 -5.10 8.97
CA GLN A 155 4.05 -5.54 10.01
C GLN A 155 3.05 -6.55 9.47
N LEU A 156 2.46 -6.27 8.31
CA LEU A 156 1.51 -7.17 7.66
C LEU A 156 2.15 -8.51 7.24
N HIS A 157 3.43 -8.51 6.88
CA HIS A 157 4.15 -9.70 6.42
C HIS A 157 4.75 -10.54 7.58
N LEU A 158 5.16 -9.89 8.67
CA LEU A 158 5.85 -10.52 9.80
C LEU A 158 4.92 -10.88 10.96
N CYS A 159 3.76 -10.21 11.09
CA CYS A 159 2.74 -10.61 12.06
C CYS A 159 2.19 -11.99 11.71
N LYS A 160 2.63 -12.99 12.48
CA LYS A 160 2.16 -14.38 12.39
C LYS A 160 1.68 -14.80 13.78
N LYS A 161 0.79 -15.80 13.84
CA LYS A 161 0.31 -16.35 15.11
C LYS A 161 1.50 -16.78 15.97
N GLY A 162 1.54 -16.34 17.22
CA GLY A 162 2.62 -16.65 18.16
C GLY A 162 3.89 -15.79 18.01
N ARG A 163 3.88 -14.75 17.17
CA ARG A 163 4.96 -13.77 17.08
C ARG A 163 4.45 -12.39 17.51
N LEU A 164 5.18 -11.76 18.42
CA LEU A 164 5.02 -10.34 18.74
C LEU A 164 5.98 -9.53 17.88
N LEU A 165 5.46 -8.55 17.15
CA LEU A 165 6.27 -7.59 16.43
C LEU A 165 6.35 -6.29 17.22
N VAL A 166 7.56 -5.82 17.46
CA VAL A 166 7.82 -4.57 18.20
C VAL A 166 8.42 -3.56 17.23
N GLN A 167 7.77 -2.41 17.09
CA GLN A 167 8.31 -1.27 16.36
C GLN A 167 8.85 -0.24 17.34
N VAL A 168 10.16 0.01 17.29
CA VAL A 168 10.82 1.04 18.08
C VAL A 168 10.93 2.31 17.25
N VAL A 169 10.49 3.43 17.79
CA VAL A 169 10.59 4.76 17.18
C VAL A 169 11.05 5.79 18.23
N PRO A 170 11.70 6.88 17.81
CA PRO A 170 11.93 8.02 18.71
C PRO A 170 10.62 8.52 19.31
N GLU A 171 10.67 8.97 20.57
CA GLU A 171 9.50 9.45 21.33
C GLU A 171 8.68 10.49 20.56
N ALA A 172 9.36 11.47 19.93
CA ALA A 172 8.73 12.52 19.13
C ALA A 172 7.90 11.98 17.94
N LEU A 173 8.17 10.75 17.48
CA LEU A 173 7.45 10.10 16.37
C LEU A 173 6.46 9.04 16.84
N MET A 174 6.37 8.77 18.15
CA MET A 174 5.53 7.71 18.70
C MET A 174 4.05 7.97 18.40
N ALA A 175 3.53 9.15 18.75
CA ALA A 175 2.13 9.50 18.53
C ALA A 175 1.73 9.38 17.05
N GLN A 176 2.58 9.88 16.14
CA GLN A 176 2.35 9.79 14.70
C GLN A 176 2.33 8.34 14.21
N THR A 177 3.33 7.55 14.62
CA THR A 177 3.47 6.15 14.21
C THR A 177 2.33 5.30 14.74
N LEU A 178 1.95 5.49 16.00
CA LEU A 178 0.85 4.77 16.64
C LEU A 178 -0.49 5.09 15.98
N SER A 179 -0.77 6.37 15.70
CA SER A 179 -1.98 6.80 14.99
C SER A 179 -2.08 6.16 13.61
N LEU A 180 -0.99 6.20 12.82
CA LEU A 180 -0.94 5.56 11.52
C LEU A 180 -1.18 4.05 11.62
N THR A 181 -0.48 3.37 12.53
CA THR A 181 -0.56 1.92 12.72
C THR A 181 -1.97 1.50 13.13
N LYS A 182 -2.59 2.20 14.10
CA LYS A 182 -3.97 1.94 14.53
C LYS A 182 -4.99 2.18 13.41
N SER A 183 -4.79 3.21 12.58
CA SER A 183 -5.68 3.50 11.45
C SER A 183 -5.68 2.37 10.40
N LEU A 184 -4.52 1.76 10.15
CA LEU A 184 -4.37 0.69 9.17
C LEU A 184 -4.82 -0.67 9.73
N PHE A 185 -4.45 -0.99 10.96
CA PHE A 185 -4.54 -2.36 11.47
C PHE A 185 -5.70 -2.61 12.42
N CYS A 186 -6.09 -1.65 13.25
CA CYS A 186 -7.17 -1.88 14.22
C CYS A 186 -8.56 -1.77 13.56
N HIS A 187 -8.75 -0.79 12.67
CA HIS A 187 -10.06 -0.53 12.06
C HIS A 187 -10.47 -1.60 11.04
N PHE A 188 -9.50 -2.09 10.25
CA PHE A 188 -9.81 -2.94 9.10
C PHE A 188 -9.33 -4.37 9.25
N LEU A 189 -8.21 -4.59 9.93
CA LEU A 189 -7.60 -5.91 10.08
C LEU A 189 -7.82 -6.51 11.47
N ALA A 190 -8.51 -5.78 12.37
CA ALA A 190 -8.77 -6.16 13.75
C ALA A 190 -7.51 -6.65 14.50
N MET A 191 -6.32 -6.17 14.09
CA MET A 191 -5.07 -6.52 14.75
C MET A 191 -4.84 -5.56 15.92
N PRO A 192 -4.59 -6.08 17.13
CA PRO A 192 -4.37 -5.24 18.29
C PRO A 192 -3.02 -4.52 18.19
N VAL A 193 -3.02 -3.21 18.45
CA VAL A 193 -1.83 -2.35 18.43
C VAL A 193 -1.72 -1.67 19.79
N PHE A 194 -0.59 -1.91 20.48
CA PHE A 194 -0.30 -1.35 21.79
C PHE A 194 0.80 -0.29 21.69
N GLY A 195 0.64 0.80 22.44
CA GLY A 195 1.70 1.78 22.69
C GLY A 195 2.24 1.57 24.09
N PHE A 196 3.54 1.78 24.26
CA PHE A 196 4.23 1.69 25.55
C PHE A 196 5.01 2.99 25.73
N ASP A 197 4.79 3.64 26.86
CA ASP A 197 5.36 4.92 27.24
C ASP A 197 6.49 4.70 28.26
#